data_AF-A0A969ZVZ0-F1
#
_entry.id   AF-A0A969ZVZ0-F1
#
_cell.length_a   1.000
_cell.length_b   1.000
_cell.length_c   1.000
_cell.angle_alpha   90.00
_cell.angle_beta   90.00
_cell.angle_gamma   90.00
#
_symmetry.space_group_name_H-M   'P 1'
#
loop_
_entity.id
_entity.type
_entity.pdbx_description
1 polymer ?
#
loop_
_entity_poly.entity_id
_entity_poly.type
_entity_poly.pdbx_seq_one_letter_code
_entity_poly.pdbx_strand_id
1 'polypeptide(L)'
;MNEGRIVKVSGPLVVAEGMQDADMFDVVRVGDQGLIGEIIEMRGDRASIQVYEETAGLGPGAKVVSTGVPLSVELGPGMLENIYDGIQRPLTEMLEISGPNIKRGIDLKALSRTKRWKFVPTVEAGQRVQAGDVIGTVKETVIVEIKIMVPYGIEGVVKE
;
A
#
# COMPACT_ATOMS: atom_id res chain seq x y z
N MET A 1 -17.83 -1.32 3.19
CA MET A 1 -16.65 -1.13 4.04
C MET A 1 -16.80 -2.09 5.19
N ASN A 2 -15.88 -3.05 5.29
CA ASN A 2 -15.91 -4.07 6.34
C ASN A 2 -15.24 -3.45 7.55
N GLU A 3 -16.07 -2.95 8.47
CA GLU A 3 -15.66 -2.25 9.67
C GLU A 3 -15.86 -3.16 10.87
N GLY A 4 -14.76 -3.59 11.47
CA GLY A 4 -14.73 -4.34 12.72
C GLY A 4 -14.38 -3.47 13.91
N ARG A 5 -14.38 -4.10 15.09
CA ARG A 5 -13.99 -3.46 16.35
C ARG A 5 -13.03 -4.34 17.13
N ILE A 6 -12.02 -3.72 17.74
CA ILE A 6 -11.09 -4.43 18.61
C ILE A 6 -11.85 -5.02 19.81
N VAL A 7 -11.64 -6.29 20.09
CA VAL A 7 -12.14 -6.97 21.30
C VAL A 7 -11.01 -7.32 22.27
N LYS A 8 -9.77 -7.45 21.76
CA LYS A 8 -8.60 -7.79 22.57
C LYS A 8 -7.32 -7.21 21.94
N VAL A 9 -6.41 -6.74 22.79
CA VAL A 9 -5.05 -6.34 22.42
C VAL A 9 -4.07 -7.14 23.28
N SER A 10 -3.08 -7.76 22.66
CA SER A 10 -2.06 -8.58 23.31
C SER A 10 -0.69 -8.28 22.70
N GLY A 11 -0.07 -7.19 23.15
CA GLY A 11 1.11 -6.65 22.49
C GLY A 11 0.76 -6.30 21.03
N PRO A 12 1.56 -6.74 20.04
CA PRO A 12 1.34 -6.38 18.64
C PRO A 12 0.21 -7.18 17.96
N LEU A 13 -0.36 -8.18 18.66
CA LEU A 13 -1.49 -8.97 18.19
C LEU A 13 -2.81 -8.34 18.67
N VAL A 14 -3.66 -7.99 17.72
CA VAL A 14 -4.99 -7.42 17.96
C VAL A 14 -6.05 -8.39 17.46
N VAL A 15 -7.15 -8.56 18.20
CA VAL A 15 -8.30 -9.34 17.74
C VAL A 15 -9.46 -8.39 17.53
N ALA A 16 -10.08 -8.46 16.34
CA ALA A 16 -11.25 -7.67 15.99
C ALA A 16 -12.45 -8.58 15.64
N GLU A 17 -13.65 -8.17 16.01
CA GLU A 17 -14.92 -8.80 15.60
C GLU A 17 -15.62 -8.00 14.51
N GLY A 18 -16.61 -8.60 13.84
CA GLY A 18 -17.31 -7.97 12.71
C GLY A 18 -16.49 -7.96 11.41
N MET A 19 -15.51 -8.85 11.28
CA MET A 19 -14.57 -8.92 10.15
C MET A 19 -14.92 -10.04 9.17
N GLN A 20 -16.14 -10.57 9.20
CA GLN A 20 -16.58 -11.73 8.41
C GLN A 20 -16.47 -11.58 6.88
N ASP A 21 -16.43 -10.35 6.39
CA ASP A 21 -16.28 -10.05 4.96
C ASP A 21 -14.81 -9.69 4.59
N ALA A 22 -13.86 -9.80 5.53
CA ALA A 22 -12.44 -9.57 5.27
C ALA A 22 -11.72 -10.88 4.95
N ASP A 23 -10.66 -10.80 4.15
CA ASP A 23 -9.90 -11.97 3.71
C ASP A 23 -8.61 -12.16 4.53
N MET A 24 -8.11 -13.40 4.56
CA MET A 24 -6.79 -13.69 5.11
C MET A 24 -5.72 -12.94 4.31
N PHE A 25 -4.74 -12.36 5.01
CA PHE A 25 -3.68 -11.48 4.48
C PHE A 25 -4.11 -10.09 4.04
N ASP A 26 -5.39 -9.72 4.21
CA ASP A 26 -5.80 -8.34 3.99
C ASP A 26 -5.03 -7.38 4.91
N VAL A 27 -4.59 -6.27 4.33
CA VAL A 27 -4.13 -5.14 5.12
C VAL A 27 -5.32 -4.48 5.79
N VAL A 28 -5.13 -4.08 7.04
CA VAL A 28 -6.13 -3.38 7.84
C VAL A 28 -5.57 -2.08 8.38
N ARG A 29 -6.48 -1.13 8.63
CA ARG A 29 -6.23 0.13 9.34
C ARG A 29 -6.85 0.03 10.73
N VAL A 30 -6.03 0.15 11.77
CA VAL A 30 -6.40 -0.12 13.17
C VAL A 30 -6.38 1.16 14.00
N GLY A 31 -7.49 1.42 14.69
CA GLY A 31 -7.71 2.60 15.53
C GLY A 31 -7.87 3.90 14.75
N ASP A 32 -8.05 5.00 15.49
CA ASP A 32 -8.28 6.32 14.90
C ASP A 32 -7.06 6.87 14.14
N GLN A 33 -5.87 6.38 14.49
CA GLN A 33 -4.61 6.72 13.81
C GLN A 33 -4.38 5.89 12.55
N GLY A 34 -5.24 4.91 12.24
CA GLY A 34 -5.13 4.09 11.04
C GLY A 34 -3.83 3.28 10.96
N LEU A 35 -3.40 2.71 12.09
CA LEU A 35 -2.17 1.92 12.16
C LEU A 35 -2.24 0.73 11.21
N ILE A 36 -1.15 0.46 10.51
CA ILE A 36 -1.10 -0.62 9.53
C ILE A 36 -0.98 -1.97 10.24
N GLY A 37 -1.82 -2.92 9.86
CA GLY A 37 -1.69 -4.31 10.25
C GLY A 37 -2.15 -5.26 9.15
N GLU A 38 -2.01 -6.55 9.40
CA GLU A 38 -2.35 -7.62 8.47
C GLU A 38 -3.18 -8.70 9.18
N ILE A 39 -4.21 -9.22 8.52
CA ILE A 39 -5.00 -10.35 9.02
C ILE A 39 -4.20 -11.64 8.83
N ILE A 40 -3.87 -12.31 9.95
CA ILE A 40 -3.09 -13.56 9.95
C ILE A 40 -3.92 -14.80 10.27
N GLU A 41 -5.12 -14.63 10.81
CA GLU A 41 -6.02 -15.74 11.13
C GLU A 41 -7.48 -15.24 11.15
N MET A 42 -8.39 -16.09 10.64
CA MET A 42 -9.83 -15.86 10.67
C MET A 42 -10.53 -16.97 11.47
N ARG A 43 -11.39 -16.60 12.42
CA ARG A 43 -12.22 -17.52 13.22
C ARG A 43 -13.65 -17.01 13.31
N GLY A 44 -14.52 -17.53 12.45
CA GLY A 44 -15.90 -17.03 12.35
C GLY A 44 -15.90 -15.57 11.90
N ASP A 45 -16.49 -14.69 12.68
CA ASP A 45 -16.53 -13.24 12.44
C ASP A 45 -15.33 -12.48 13.01
N ARG A 46 -14.38 -13.19 13.63
CA ARG A 46 -13.20 -12.59 14.26
C ARG A 46 -11.95 -12.74 13.41
N ALA A 47 -11.17 -11.67 13.36
CA ALA A 47 -9.86 -11.62 12.73
C ALA A 47 -8.76 -11.42 13.79
N SER A 48 -7.71 -12.23 13.73
CA SER A 48 -6.44 -11.95 14.42
C SER A 48 -5.55 -11.13 13.49
N ILE A 49 -5.11 -9.98 13.98
CA ILE A 49 -4.41 -8.96 13.22
C ILE A 49 -3.04 -8.74 13.83
N GLN A 50 -2.00 -8.84 13.01
CA GLN A 50 -0.65 -8.46 13.35
C GLN A 50 -0.44 -6.99 12.98
N VAL A 51 -0.34 -6.11 13.98
CA VAL A 51 -0.06 -4.68 13.74
C VAL A 51 1.45 -4.48 13.57
N TYR A 52 1.85 -3.72 12.56
CA TYR A 52 3.27 -3.45 12.24
C TYR A 52 3.83 -2.21 12.96
N GLU A 53 2.94 -1.41 13.55
CA GLU A 53 3.28 -0.24 14.34
C GLU A 53 3.03 -0.49 15.83
N GLU A 54 3.58 0.38 16.69
CA GLU A 54 3.39 0.27 18.14
C GLU A 54 1.90 0.40 18.52
N THR A 55 1.40 -0.53 19.33
CA THR A 55 -0.03 -0.68 19.69
C THR A 55 -0.40 0.03 20.98
N ALA A 56 0.57 0.60 21.70
CA ALA A 56 0.34 1.33 22.94
C ALA A 56 -0.73 2.42 22.78
N GLY A 57 -1.82 2.31 23.54
CA GLY A 57 -2.98 3.21 23.47
C GLY A 57 -4.16 2.67 22.68
N LEU A 58 -4.01 1.55 21.96
CA LEU A 58 -5.15 0.80 21.43
C LEU A 58 -5.87 0.06 22.55
N GLY A 59 -7.19 -0.01 22.45
CA GLY A 59 -8.04 -0.73 23.40
C GLY A 59 -9.31 -1.26 22.74
N PRO A 60 -10.09 -2.08 23.48
CA PRO A 60 -11.37 -2.59 23.00
C PRO A 60 -12.31 -1.46 22.54
N GLY A 61 -13.05 -1.72 21.46
CA GLY A 61 -13.98 -0.78 20.84
C GLY A 61 -13.37 0.11 19.74
N ALA A 62 -12.04 0.17 19.63
CA ALA A 62 -11.40 0.91 18.54
C ALA A 62 -11.72 0.28 17.17
N LYS A 63 -11.79 1.13 16.15
CA LYS A 63 -12.18 0.76 14.79
C LYS A 63 -11.10 -0.08 14.09
N VAL A 64 -11.52 -1.04 13.27
CA VAL A 64 -10.66 -1.77 12.34
C VAL A 64 -11.30 -1.76 10.96
N VAL A 65 -10.54 -1.40 9.92
CA VAL A 65 -11.04 -1.34 8.54
C VAL A 65 -10.15 -2.16 7.64
N SER A 66 -10.71 -3.18 6.95
CA SER A 66 -9.97 -3.88 5.89
C SER A 66 -9.84 -3.02 4.63
N THR A 67 -8.67 -3.05 3.99
CA THR A 67 -8.45 -2.48 2.66
C THR A 67 -8.95 -3.40 1.54
N GLY A 68 -9.30 -4.65 1.85
CA GLY A 68 -9.75 -5.67 0.90
C GLY A 68 -8.68 -6.13 -0.09
N VAL A 69 -7.42 -5.84 0.22
CA VAL A 69 -6.26 -6.19 -0.59
C VAL A 69 -5.09 -6.56 0.31
N PRO A 70 -4.24 -7.50 -0.13
CA PRO A 70 -3.05 -7.87 0.60
C PRO A 70 -2.00 -6.76 0.55
N LEU A 71 -0.98 -6.88 1.41
CA LEU A 71 0.14 -5.95 1.43
C LEU A 71 0.80 -5.92 0.05
N SER A 72 0.80 -4.74 -0.55
CA SER A 72 1.24 -4.52 -1.92
C SER A 72 2.20 -3.35 -1.97
N VAL A 73 3.09 -3.37 -2.96
CA VAL A 73 4.01 -2.28 -3.26
C VAL A 73 3.57 -1.55 -4.51
N GLU A 74 3.77 -0.24 -4.52
CA GLU A 74 3.62 0.59 -5.69
C GLU A 74 4.86 0.49 -6.58
N LEU A 75 4.65 0.24 -7.87
CA LEU A 75 5.73 0.10 -8.86
C LEU A 75 5.65 1.23 -9.88
N GLY A 76 6.76 1.94 -10.08
CA GLY A 76 6.82 2.99 -11.08
C GLY A 76 8.04 3.89 -10.99
N PRO A 77 8.14 4.90 -11.88
CA PRO A 77 9.22 5.88 -11.85
C PRO A 77 9.23 6.69 -10.55
N GLY A 78 10.43 6.93 -10.02
CA GLY A 78 10.65 7.63 -8.75
C GLY A 78 11.01 6.71 -7.60
N MET A 79 11.03 5.38 -7.82
CA MET A 79 11.48 4.44 -6.80
C MET A 79 12.98 4.50 -6.55
N LEU A 80 13.80 4.73 -7.58
CA LEU A 80 15.26 4.52 -7.47
C LEU A 80 15.96 5.58 -6.64
N GLU A 81 15.44 6.81 -6.64
CA GLU A 81 16.03 7.93 -5.89
C GLU A 81 15.51 8.01 -4.45
N ASN A 82 14.50 7.20 -4.09
CA ASN A 82 13.83 7.26 -2.81
C ASN A 82 14.37 6.21 -1.83
N ILE A 83 14.32 6.56 -0.54
CA ILE A 83 14.65 5.65 0.56
C ILE A 83 13.34 5.28 1.26
N TYR A 84 13.10 3.99 1.45
CA TYR A 84 11.85 3.47 2.00
C TYR A 84 12.05 2.73 3.33
N ASP A 85 11.00 2.67 4.14
CA ASP A 85 10.91 1.71 5.25
C ASP A 85 10.51 0.30 4.79
N GLY A 86 10.32 -0.62 5.73
CA GLY A 86 9.99 -2.02 5.44
C GLY A 86 8.62 -2.26 4.78
N ILE A 87 7.77 -1.24 4.68
CA ILE A 87 6.44 -1.30 4.06
C ILE A 87 6.25 -0.22 2.98
N GLN A 88 7.36 0.25 2.39
CA GLN A 88 7.39 1.19 1.27
C GLN A 88 6.88 2.61 1.57
N ARG A 89 6.99 3.09 2.80
CA ARG A 89 6.80 4.52 3.09
C ARG A 89 8.10 5.29 2.89
N PRO A 90 8.06 6.47 2.24
CA PRO A 90 9.28 7.16 1.86
C PRO A 90 9.86 7.95 3.06
N LEU A 91 11.05 7.53 3.52
CA LEU A 91 11.68 8.00 4.76
C LEU A 91 12.10 9.47 4.70
N THR A 92 12.45 9.98 3.52
CA THR A 92 12.86 11.38 3.34
C THR A 92 11.68 12.32 3.63
N GLU A 93 10.52 12.03 3.06
CA GLU A 93 9.28 12.79 3.27
C GLU A 93 8.76 12.62 4.71
N MET A 94 8.92 11.43 5.30
CA MET A 94 8.62 11.21 6.72
C MET A 94 9.49 12.10 7.62
N LEU A 95 10.79 12.22 7.33
CA LEU A 95 11.72 13.07 8.07
C LEU A 95 11.32 14.55 7.97
N GLU A 96 10.91 15.01 6.79
CA GLU A 96 10.44 16.40 6.59
C GLU A 96 9.20 16.73 7.42
N ILE A 97 8.27 15.78 7.54
CA ILE A 97 6.99 15.99 8.26
C ILE A 97 7.12 15.78 9.76
N SER A 98 7.88 14.77 10.18
CA SER A 98 7.87 14.27 11.56
C SER A 98 9.16 14.49 12.34
N GLY A 99 10.23 14.94 11.67
CA GLY A 99 11.55 15.11 12.26
C GLY A 99 12.30 13.78 12.41
N PRO A 100 13.32 13.72 13.28
CA PRO A 100 14.24 12.57 13.35
C PRO A 100 13.61 11.29 13.91
N ASN A 101 12.39 11.35 14.45
CA ASN A 101 11.70 10.20 15.04
C ASN A 101 10.49 9.81 14.18
N ILE A 102 10.36 8.51 13.90
CA ILE A 102 9.23 7.97 13.15
C ILE A 102 7.98 7.99 14.04
N LYS A 103 6.99 8.81 13.69
CA LYS A 103 5.67 8.81 14.36
C LYS A 103 4.79 7.70 13.79
N ARG A 104 3.92 7.17 14.63
CA ARG A 104 2.90 6.19 14.26
C ARG A 104 1.78 6.80 13.43
N GLY A 105 1.15 6.01 12.57
CA GLY A 105 -0.02 6.40 11.78
C GLY A 105 0.31 7.40 10.66
N ILE A 106 1.60 7.54 10.30
CA ILE A 106 1.97 8.31 9.11
C ILE A 106 1.55 7.52 7.87
N ASP A 107 0.64 8.10 7.10
CA ASP A 107 0.17 7.59 5.81
C ASP A 107 0.67 8.49 4.68
N LEU A 108 1.73 8.04 3.99
CA LEU A 108 2.30 8.71 2.83
C LEU A 108 2.23 7.79 1.61
N LYS A 109 2.07 8.39 0.43
CA LYS A 109 2.16 7.64 -0.83
C LYS A 109 3.62 7.28 -1.09
N ALA A 110 3.86 6.04 -1.52
CA ALA A 110 5.20 5.56 -1.86
C ALA A 110 5.84 6.41 -2.97
N LEU A 111 5.07 6.70 -4.04
CA LEU A 111 5.53 7.55 -5.14
C LEU A 111 4.93 8.95 -5.06
N SER A 112 5.77 9.95 -5.36
CA SER A 112 5.35 11.35 -5.44
C SER A 112 4.27 11.54 -6.50
N ARG A 113 3.16 12.18 -6.10
CA ARG A 113 2.06 12.56 -7.01
C ARG A 113 2.27 13.92 -7.67
N THR A 114 3.31 14.63 -7.29
CA THR A 114 3.63 15.98 -7.78
C THR A 114 4.79 15.96 -8.76
N LYS A 115 5.70 14.99 -8.67
CA LYS A 115 6.79 14.80 -9.63
C LYS A 115 6.22 14.44 -11.00
N ARG A 116 6.62 15.20 -12.02
CA ARG A 116 6.18 14.98 -13.41
C ARG A 116 7.28 14.32 -14.21
N TRP A 117 6.87 13.37 -15.05
CA TRP A 117 7.76 12.59 -15.90
C TRP A 117 7.43 12.84 -17.37
N LYS A 118 8.45 12.92 -18.22
CA LYS A 118 8.25 12.91 -19.66
C LYS A 118 8.11 11.46 -20.11
N PHE A 119 6.87 11.06 -20.40
CA PHE A 119 6.55 9.77 -20.97
C PHE A 119 6.78 9.78 -22.48
N VAL A 120 7.42 8.74 -23.01
CA VAL A 120 7.62 8.51 -24.44
C VAL A 120 6.87 7.22 -24.80
N PRO A 121 5.71 7.30 -25.49
CA PRO A 121 4.95 6.12 -25.86
C PRO A 121 5.70 5.26 -26.87
N THR A 122 5.53 3.94 -26.77
CA THR A 122 6.07 2.95 -27.73
C THR A 122 4.98 2.13 -28.42
N VAL A 123 3.71 2.42 -28.12
CA VAL A 123 2.53 1.77 -28.71
C VAL A 123 1.60 2.82 -29.30
N GLU A 124 0.78 2.39 -30.26
CA GLU A 124 -0.19 3.25 -30.95
C GLU A 124 -1.64 2.85 -30.64
N ALA A 125 -2.58 3.77 -30.84
CA ALA A 125 -4.00 3.48 -30.77
C ALA A 125 -4.37 2.35 -31.75
N GLY A 126 -5.15 1.38 -31.29
CA GLY A 126 -5.51 0.17 -32.02
C GLY A 126 -4.56 -1.00 -31.82
N GLN A 127 -3.41 -0.81 -31.15
CA GLN A 127 -2.49 -1.91 -30.85
C GLN A 127 -3.04 -2.79 -29.72
N ARG A 128 -3.00 -4.11 -29.92
CA ARG A 128 -3.30 -5.07 -28.86
C ARG A 128 -2.09 -5.23 -27.96
N VAL A 129 -2.33 -5.19 -26.65
CA VAL A 129 -1.31 -5.34 -25.61
C VAL A 129 -1.79 -6.32 -24.54
N GLN A 130 -0.84 -6.93 -23.86
CA GLN A 130 -1.05 -7.85 -22.74
C GLN A 130 -0.07 -7.55 -21.61
N ALA A 131 -0.31 -8.13 -20.44
CA ALA A 131 0.54 -7.99 -19.26
C ALA A 131 2.04 -8.17 -19.58
N GLY A 132 2.86 -7.22 -19.13
CA GLY A 132 4.30 -7.20 -19.38
C GLY A 132 4.74 -6.49 -20.67
N ASP A 133 3.82 -6.19 -21.60
CA ASP A 133 4.14 -5.40 -22.78
C ASP A 133 4.54 -3.98 -22.39
N VAL A 134 5.56 -3.45 -23.08
CA VAL A 134 6.05 -2.08 -22.85
C VAL A 134 5.20 -1.10 -23.64
N ILE A 135 4.50 -0.21 -22.94
CA ILE A 135 3.65 0.83 -23.54
C ILE A 135 4.38 2.17 -23.72
N GLY A 136 5.50 2.34 -23.02
CA GLY A 136 6.39 3.46 -23.24
C GLY A 136 7.52 3.50 -22.22
N THR A 137 8.30 4.56 -22.26
CA THR A 137 9.44 4.75 -21.37
C THR A 137 9.40 6.09 -20.67
N VAL A 138 10.04 6.14 -19.51
CA VAL A 138 10.31 7.34 -18.73
C VAL A 138 11.78 7.36 -18.39
N LYS A 139 12.45 8.48 -18.65
CA LYS A 139 13.82 8.67 -18.19
C LYS A 139 13.81 9.12 -16.72
N GLU A 140 14.12 8.21 -15.80
CA GLU A 140 14.12 8.49 -14.37
C GLU A 140 15.36 9.28 -13.94
N THR A 141 16.54 8.86 -14.41
CA THR A 141 17.81 9.56 -14.17
C THR A 141 18.54 9.83 -15.49
N VAL A 142 19.70 10.50 -15.43
CA VAL A 142 20.51 10.76 -16.62
C VAL A 142 20.93 9.51 -17.39
N ILE A 143 21.02 8.35 -16.72
CA ILE A 143 21.46 7.08 -17.28
C ILE A 143 20.41 5.96 -17.22
N VAL A 144 19.36 6.10 -16.40
CA VAL A 144 18.34 5.06 -16.24
C VAL A 144 17.06 5.44 -16.97
N GLU A 145 16.63 4.56 -17.86
CA GLU A 145 15.32 4.57 -18.49
C GLU A 145 14.45 3.45 -17.91
N ILE A 146 13.26 3.82 -17.45
CA ILE A 146 12.25 2.92 -16.90
C ILE A 146 11.23 2.60 -17.99
N LYS A 147 10.94 1.31 -18.15
CA LYS A 147 9.87 0.82 -19.02
C LYS A 147 8.55 0.84 -18.25
N ILE A 148 7.56 1.49 -18.82
CA ILE A 148 6.18 1.43 -18.35
C ILE A 148 5.52 0.25 -19.04
N MET A 149 5.06 -0.71 -18.25
CA MET A 149 4.52 -1.97 -18.74
C MET A 149 3.04 -2.11 -18.39
N VAL A 150 2.31 -2.89 -19.19
CA VAL A 150 0.93 -3.28 -18.87
C VAL A 150 0.92 -4.11 -17.58
N PRO A 151 0.08 -3.77 -16.58
CA PRO A 151 -0.02 -4.54 -15.33
C PRO A 151 -0.45 -5.99 -15.54
N TYR A 152 -0.09 -6.84 -14.59
CA TYR A 152 -0.55 -8.23 -14.56
C TYR A 152 -2.09 -8.31 -14.56
N GLY A 153 -2.63 -9.28 -15.31
CA GLY A 153 -4.08 -9.50 -15.43
C GLY A 153 -4.81 -8.53 -16.35
N ILE A 154 -4.10 -7.61 -17.01
CA ILE A 154 -4.68 -6.67 -17.97
C ILE A 154 -4.26 -7.06 -19.40
N GLU A 155 -5.23 -7.12 -20.29
CA GLU A 155 -5.03 -7.24 -21.74
C GLU A 155 -6.13 -6.45 -22.47
N GLY A 156 -5.84 -6.04 -23.70
CA GLY A 156 -6.83 -5.32 -24.50
C GLY A 156 -6.23 -4.60 -25.68
N VAL A 157 -7.01 -3.67 -26.24
CA VAL A 157 -6.61 -2.83 -27.36
C VAL A 157 -6.47 -1.40 -26.86
N VAL A 158 -5.31 -0.78 -27.10
CA VAL A 158 -5.04 0.62 -26.75
C VAL A 158 -6.02 1.50 -27.51
N LYS A 159 -6.72 2.40 -26.81
CA LYS A 159 -7.72 3.27 -27.43
C LYS A 159 -7.14 4.63 -27.82
N GLU A 160 -6.40 5.25 -26.91
CA GLU A 160 -5.76 6.57 -27.03
C GLU A 160 -4.47 6.62 -26.21
#